data_AF-A0A2G7FFC5-F1
#
_entry.id   AF-A0A2G7FFC5-F1
#
_cell.length_a   1.000
_cell.length_b   1.000
_cell.length_c   1.000
_cell.angle_alpha   90.00
_cell.angle_beta   90.00
_cell.angle_gamma   90.00
#
_symmetry.space_group_name_H-M   'P 1'
#
loop_
_entity.id
_entity.type
_entity.pdbx_description
1 polymer ?
#
loop_
_entity_poly.entity_id
_entity_poly.type
_entity_poly.pdbx_seq_one_letter_code
_entity_poly.pdbx_strand_id
1 'polypeptide(L)'
;MELYIIYYIALLLLFGYWVIFHNPAMNSISAFTPAQPSIDDQVEELDENSHYHHPTWSHRWSHPNFTERAMRAWRKEPWYGDHQRLSSDFLYSKGISRFPWGYIIYRTVYTAESDKLWPLAMAKLTRYINHKIMQHHRLSAEHCGDDPRPERLIQESHKDVIISDKQRWDGAGIEQIREHYAEYLRKTNIGVYGSCGRFEACMVIDERSLKSIIASPEPGSKSRFRQPYAFVGMVDGRHDPEQKGNPGYWGFMRVQIHHLWELYVYLGIWTMDELCPSAPPGFISVYDWWYGEAMDEEGNVHKFPTRPPGLKSGARE
;
A
#
# COMPACT_ATOMS: atom_id res chain seq x y z
N MET A 1 -65.09 -13.20 -28.77
CA MET A 1 -63.69 -13.24 -28.31
C MET A 1 -63.33 -12.11 -27.33
N GLU A 2 -64.21 -11.14 -27.03
CA GLU A 2 -63.81 -9.95 -26.25
C GLU A 2 -64.13 -10.00 -24.75
N LEU A 3 -65.21 -10.69 -24.32
CA LEU A 3 -65.55 -10.76 -22.89
C LEU A 3 -64.54 -11.56 -22.04
N TYR A 4 -63.92 -12.59 -22.62
CA TYR A 4 -62.94 -13.41 -21.93
C TYR A 4 -61.66 -12.62 -21.64
N ILE A 5 -61.22 -11.77 -22.56
CA ILE A 5 -60.02 -10.93 -22.36
C ILE A 5 -60.24 -9.94 -21.21
N ILE A 6 -61.41 -9.30 -21.16
CA ILE A 6 -61.77 -8.37 -20.08
C ILE A 6 -61.82 -9.10 -18.72
N TYR A 7 -62.38 -10.31 -18.68
CA TYR A 7 -62.42 -11.12 -17.47
C TYR A 7 -61.01 -11.47 -16.95
N TYR A 8 -60.09 -11.87 -17.84
CA TYR A 8 -58.72 -12.21 -17.44
C TYR A 8 -57.92 -10.99 -17.00
N ILE A 9 -58.10 -9.84 -17.64
CA ILE A 9 -57.47 -8.58 -17.21
C ILE A 9 -57.98 -8.17 -15.82
N ALA A 10 -59.28 -8.24 -15.58
CA ALA A 10 -59.85 -7.95 -14.27
C ALA A 10 -59.33 -8.90 -13.18
N LEU A 11 -59.18 -10.19 -13.51
CA LEU A 11 -58.66 -11.20 -12.58
C LEU A 11 -57.16 -10.98 -12.26
N LEU A 12 -56.37 -10.57 -13.26
CA LEU A 12 -54.96 -10.20 -13.10
C LEU A 12 -54.79 -8.95 -12.24
N LEU A 13 -55.64 -7.93 -12.43
CA LEU A 13 -55.61 -6.71 -11.62
C LEU A 13 -56.03 -6.97 -10.18
N LEU A 14 -57.06 -7.80 -9.96
CA LEU A 14 -57.48 -8.23 -8.62
C LEU A 14 -56.42 -9.07 -7.93
N PHE A 15 -55.75 -9.97 -8.66
CA PHE A 15 -54.63 -10.75 -8.13
C PHE A 15 -53.44 -9.84 -7.76
N GLY A 16 -53.07 -8.89 -8.63
CA GLY A 16 -52.03 -7.91 -8.34
C GLY A 16 -52.35 -7.05 -7.11
N TYR A 17 -53.60 -6.59 -6.99
CA TYR A 17 -54.07 -5.84 -5.82
C TYR A 17 -53.99 -6.69 -4.55
N TRP A 18 -54.47 -7.93 -4.58
CA TRP A 18 -54.44 -8.82 -3.42
C TRP A 18 -53.01 -9.14 -2.99
N VAL A 19 -52.11 -9.38 -3.95
CA VAL A 19 -50.69 -9.66 -3.71
C VAL A 19 -49.96 -8.46 -3.08
N ILE A 20 -50.26 -7.23 -3.51
CA ILE A 20 -49.64 -6.01 -2.98
C ILE A 20 -50.17 -5.67 -1.57
N PHE A 21 -51.49 -5.78 -1.34
CA PHE A 21 -52.10 -5.25 -0.12
C PHE A 21 -52.34 -6.30 0.97
N HIS A 22 -52.31 -7.59 0.66
CA HIS A 22 -52.61 -8.65 1.62
C HIS A 22 -51.50 -9.69 1.80
N ASN A 23 -50.33 -9.51 1.16
CA ASN A 23 -49.15 -10.31 1.45
C ASN A 23 -48.17 -9.55 2.38
N PRO A 24 -48.19 -9.80 3.70
CA PRO A 24 -47.34 -9.09 4.66
C PRO A 24 -45.83 -9.32 4.43
N ALA A 25 -45.44 -10.32 3.63
CA ALA A 25 -44.05 -10.53 3.22
C ALA A 25 -43.53 -9.47 2.22
N MET A 26 -44.41 -8.78 1.46
CA MET A 26 -43.99 -7.76 0.49
C MET A 26 -44.09 -6.32 0.99
N ASN A 27 -44.83 -6.07 2.07
CA ASN A 27 -44.79 -4.77 2.76
C ASN A 27 -43.52 -4.55 3.59
N SER A 28 -42.62 -5.55 3.62
CA SER A 28 -41.29 -5.48 4.22
C SER A 28 -40.17 -5.53 3.18
N ILE A 29 -40.41 -5.11 1.95
CA ILE A 29 -39.32 -4.70 1.06
C ILE A 29 -38.87 -3.32 1.55
N SER A 30 -38.08 -3.34 2.64
CA SER A 30 -37.15 -2.25 2.92
C SER A 30 -36.44 -1.98 1.61
N ALA A 31 -36.55 -0.75 1.10
CA ALA A 31 -35.84 -0.35 -0.10
C ALA A 31 -34.38 -0.79 0.05
N PHE A 32 -33.98 -1.80 -0.72
CA PHE A 32 -32.58 -2.11 -0.96
C PHE A 32 -32.06 -0.90 -1.71
N THR A 33 -31.66 0.12 -0.94
CA THR A 33 -30.77 1.15 -1.45
C THR A 33 -29.46 0.40 -1.59
N PRO A 34 -28.97 0.12 -2.82
CA PRO A 34 -27.63 -0.44 -2.95
C PRO A 34 -26.71 0.48 -2.16
N ALA A 35 -25.98 -0.10 -1.20
CA ALA A 35 -25.03 0.66 -0.40
C ALA A 35 -24.16 1.46 -1.38
N GLN A 36 -24.10 2.79 -1.19
CA GLN A 36 -23.21 3.59 -2.02
C GLN A 36 -21.81 2.99 -1.89
N PRO A 37 -21.11 2.75 -3.01
CA PRO A 37 -19.77 2.16 -2.96
C PRO A 37 -18.90 3.03 -2.07
N SER A 38 -18.23 2.41 -1.09
CA SER A 38 -17.32 3.13 -0.19
C SER A 38 -16.24 3.81 -1.03
N ILE A 39 -15.78 4.99 -0.60
CA ILE A 39 -14.66 5.67 -1.28
C ILE A 39 -13.41 4.79 -1.34
N ASP A 40 -13.30 3.85 -0.39
CA ASP A 40 -12.25 2.85 -0.31
C ASP A 40 -12.36 1.76 -1.40
N ASP A 41 -13.56 1.53 -1.94
CA ASP A 41 -13.80 0.58 -3.04
C ASP A 41 -13.58 1.20 -4.43
N GLN A 42 -13.45 2.53 -4.49
CA GLN A 42 -13.25 3.24 -5.74
C GLN A 42 -11.78 3.17 -6.13
N VAL A 43 -11.53 2.56 -7.28
CA VAL A 43 -10.21 2.51 -7.87
C VAL A 43 -10.08 3.57 -8.95
N GLU A 44 -8.88 4.15 -9.02
CA GLU A 44 -8.24 4.74 -10.20
C GLU A 44 -9.08 5.56 -11.21
N GLU A 45 -8.63 6.81 -11.42
CA GLU A 45 -8.69 7.42 -12.75
C GLU A 45 -7.25 7.68 -13.25
N LEU A 46 -6.81 6.99 -14.31
CA LEU A 46 -5.57 7.39 -15.02
C LEU A 46 -5.78 8.75 -15.68
N ASP A 47 -4.78 9.64 -15.63
CA ASP A 47 -4.75 10.82 -16.52
C ASP A 47 -4.23 10.44 -17.91
N GLU A 48 -4.25 11.40 -18.84
CA GLU A 48 -3.72 11.25 -20.21
C GLU A 48 -2.21 10.89 -20.23
N ASN A 49 -1.49 11.13 -19.14
CA ASN A 49 -0.08 10.78 -18.94
C ASN A 49 0.11 9.47 -18.17
N SER A 50 -0.98 8.71 -17.93
CA SER A 50 -1.01 7.50 -17.11
C SER A 50 -0.59 7.72 -15.65
N HIS A 51 -0.69 8.95 -15.12
CA HIS A 51 -0.52 9.19 -13.71
C HIS A 51 -1.71 8.66 -12.94
N TYR A 52 -1.40 7.97 -11.84
CA TYR A 52 -2.40 7.42 -10.96
C TYR A 52 -3.06 8.53 -10.11
N HIS A 53 -4.38 8.49 -10.01
CA HIS A 53 -5.18 9.30 -9.09
C HIS A 53 -6.12 8.41 -8.29
N HIS A 54 -6.10 8.56 -6.97
CA HIS A 54 -7.09 7.96 -6.08
C HIS A 54 -8.16 8.99 -5.68
N PRO A 55 -9.46 8.63 -5.66
CA PRO A 55 -10.56 9.53 -5.29
C PRO A 55 -10.47 10.12 -3.88
N THR A 56 -9.72 9.50 -2.97
CA THR A 56 -9.49 10.06 -1.62
C THR A 56 -8.60 11.31 -1.63
N TRP A 57 -7.96 11.65 -2.75
CA TRP A 57 -7.19 12.88 -2.88
C TRP A 57 -8.08 14.03 -3.33
N SER A 58 -8.02 15.16 -2.60
CA SER A 58 -8.81 16.35 -2.90
C SER A 58 -8.61 16.93 -4.31
N HIS A 59 -7.42 16.71 -4.89
CA HIS A 59 -7.07 17.14 -6.23
C HIS A 59 -6.33 16.03 -6.97
N ARG A 60 -6.53 15.98 -8.29
CA ARG A 60 -5.70 15.18 -9.19
C ARG A 60 -4.24 15.49 -8.95
N TRP A 61 -3.44 14.44 -8.87
CA TRP A 61 -2.01 14.64 -8.70
C TRP A 61 -1.44 15.25 -9.98
N SER A 62 -0.62 16.28 -9.80
CA SER A 62 0.15 16.91 -10.86
C SER A 62 1.42 17.47 -10.26
N HIS A 63 2.49 17.48 -11.05
CA HIS A 63 3.75 18.07 -10.62
C HIS A 63 4.50 18.63 -11.83
N PRO A 64 5.00 19.88 -11.78
CA PRO A 64 5.61 20.53 -12.94
C PRO A 64 6.84 19.79 -13.48
N ASN A 65 7.51 19.03 -12.61
CA ASN A 65 8.68 18.23 -12.98
C ASN A 65 8.33 16.81 -13.48
N PHE A 66 7.07 16.35 -13.36
CA PHE A 66 6.65 15.05 -13.89
C PHE A 66 5.80 15.26 -15.15
N THR A 67 6.44 15.85 -16.15
CA THR A 67 5.89 16.05 -17.49
C THR A 67 6.89 15.51 -18.51
N GLU A 68 6.45 15.16 -19.72
CA GLU A 68 7.38 14.72 -20.76
C GLU A 68 8.49 15.74 -21.02
N ARG A 69 8.14 17.04 -20.98
CA ARG A 69 9.10 18.13 -21.16
C ARG A 69 10.15 18.13 -20.06
N ALA A 70 9.74 17.98 -18.80
CA ALA A 70 10.67 17.91 -17.68
C ALA A 70 11.54 16.66 -17.75
N MET A 71 10.98 15.50 -18.11
CA MET A 71 11.77 14.28 -18.33
C MET A 71 12.82 14.43 -19.44
N ARG A 72 12.50 15.13 -20.55
CA ARG A 72 13.48 15.47 -21.59
C ARG A 72 14.60 16.37 -21.07
N ALA A 73 14.32 17.23 -20.08
CA ALA A 73 15.35 18.02 -19.40
C ALA A 73 16.19 17.13 -18.47
N TRP A 74 15.57 16.25 -17.68
CA TRP A 74 16.28 15.32 -16.80
C TRP A 74 17.31 14.47 -17.53
N ARG A 75 17.00 13.98 -18.74
CA ARG A 75 17.94 13.20 -19.58
C ARG A 75 19.24 13.93 -19.91
N LYS A 76 19.29 15.25 -19.75
CA LYS A 76 20.49 16.08 -19.96
C LYS A 76 21.24 16.36 -18.67
N GLU A 77 20.64 16.07 -17.51
CA GLU A 77 21.25 16.29 -16.21
C GLU A 77 22.27 15.19 -15.88
N PRO A 78 23.41 15.52 -15.26
CA PRO A 78 24.45 14.55 -14.92
C PRO A 78 23.95 13.40 -14.02
N TRP A 79 22.98 13.68 -13.14
CA TRP A 79 22.47 12.71 -12.18
C TRP A 79 21.51 11.67 -12.79
N TYR A 80 20.93 11.92 -13.97
CA TYR A 80 19.83 11.08 -14.48
C TYR A 80 20.26 9.70 -14.95
N GLY A 81 21.50 9.57 -15.45
CA GLY A 81 22.10 8.28 -15.81
C GLY A 81 22.93 7.65 -14.69
N ASP A 82 22.91 8.24 -13.49
CA ASP A 82 23.67 7.72 -12.36
C ASP A 82 22.89 6.65 -11.60
N HIS A 83 23.20 5.39 -11.90
CA HIS A 83 22.57 4.23 -11.27
C HIS A 83 23.14 3.88 -9.89
N GLN A 84 24.14 4.62 -9.39
CA GLN A 84 24.66 4.40 -8.03
C GLN A 84 23.76 5.03 -6.97
N ARG A 85 22.98 6.05 -7.35
CA ARG A 85 22.01 6.71 -6.49
C ARG A 85 20.64 6.07 -6.65
N LEU A 86 20.11 5.52 -5.57
CA LEU A 86 18.81 4.84 -5.58
C LEU A 86 17.67 5.73 -6.11
N SER A 87 17.68 7.03 -5.80
CA SER A 87 16.69 7.99 -6.32
C SER A 87 16.83 8.25 -7.81
N SER A 88 18.05 8.37 -8.33
CA SER A 88 18.31 8.53 -9.76
C SER A 88 17.92 7.28 -10.53
N ASP A 89 18.32 6.10 -10.05
CA ASP A 89 17.97 4.82 -10.66
C ASP A 89 16.45 4.59 -10.67
N PHE A 90 15.75 4.95 -9.59
CA PHE A 90 14.29 4.89 -9.52
C PHE A 90 13.63 5.84 -10.54
N LEU A 91 14.08 7.09 -10.64
CA LEU A 91 13.58 8.05 -11.64
C LEU A 91 13.83 7.57 -13.08
N TYR A 92 15.00 7.00 -13.34
CA TYR A 92 15.39 6.47 -14.64
C TYR A 92 14.55 5.26 -15.04
N SER A 93 14.47 4.25 -14.16
CA SER A 93 13.86 2.96 -14.45
C SER A 93 12.34 3.01 -14.53
N LYS A 94 11.69 3.83 -13.70
CA LYS A 94 10.23 3.90 -13.61
C LYS A 94 9.63 4.91 -14.59
N GLY A 95 10.38 5.92 -14.99
CA GLY A 95 9.88 7.03 -15.80
C GLY A 95 8.73 7.79 -15.13
N ILE A 96 8.14 8.77 -15.82
CA ILE A 96 7.12 9.65 -15.22
C ILE A 96 5.76 8.98 -15.01
N SER A 97 5.39 7.98 -15.81
CA SER A 97 4.09 7.31 -15.78
C SER A 97 3.84 6.45 -14.54
N ARG A 98 4.87 6.25 -13.70
CA ARG A 98 4.76 5.50 -12.44
C ARG A 98 4.64 6.42 -11.21
N PHE A 99 4.46 7.73 -11.45
CA PHE A 99 4.27 8.72 -10.40
C PHE A 99 2.79 9.19 -10.33
N PRO A 100 2.34 9.64 -9.15
CA PRO A 100 3.08 9.68 -7.88
C PRO A 100 3.35 8.29 -7.33
N TRP A 101 4.40 8.15 -6.52
CA TRP A 101 4.72 6.91 -5.82
C TRP A 101 4.23 6.98 -4.36
N GLY A 102 4.07 5.84 -3.68
CA GLY A 102 3.61 5.80 -2.29
C GLY A 102 2.70 4.60 -2.04
N TYR A 103 2.47 4.29 -0.78
CA TYR A 103 1.79 3.07 -0.36
C TYR A 103 0.27 3.19 -0.40
N ILE A 104 -0.40 2.05 -0.58
CA ILE A 104 -1.80 1.89 -0.17
C ILE A 104 -1.77 1.43 1.29
N ILE A 105 -2.34 2.22 2.18
CA ILE A 105 -2.25 2.06 3.63
C ILE A 105 -3.64 1.80 4.20
N TYR A 106 -3.82 0.64 4.82
CA TYR A 106 -5.00 0.30 5.59
C TYR A 106 -4.82 0.77 7.02
N ARG A 107 -5.70 1.67 7.44
CA ARG A 107 -5.87 2.00 8.86
C ARG A 107 -6.83 1.00 9.48
N THR A 108 -6.39 0.26 10.49
CA THR A 108 -7.24 -0.77 11.14
C THR A 108 -7.59 -0.44 12.58
N VAL A 109 -7.37 0.79 13.02
CA VAL A 109 -7.52 1.18 14.42
C VAL A 109 -8.16 2.54 14.61
N TYR A 110 -9.27 2.58 15.34
CA TYR A 110 -10.14 3.78 15.44
C TYR A 110 -10.61 4.09 16.87
N THR A 111 -9.73 3.88 17.86
CA THR A 111 -9.94 4.34 19.23
C THR A 111 -9.75 5.86 19.32
N ALA A 112 -10.31 6.49 20.36
CA ALA A 112 -10.15 7.93 20.58
C ALA A 112 -8.68 8.35 20.79
N GLU A 113 -7.84 7.43 21.27
CA GLU A 113 -6.39 7.63 21.35
C GLU A 113 -5.75 7.50 19.96
N SER A 114 -6.08 6.46 19.21
CA SER A 114 -5.51 6.24 17.88
C SER A 114 -5.87 7.36 16.90
N ASP A 115 -7.07 7.94 16.99
CA ASP A 115 -7.48 9.13 16.21
C ASP A 115 -6.57 10.34 16.45
N LYS A 116 -6.08 10.52 17.68
CA LYS A 116 -5.14 11.62 18.02
C LYS A 116 -3.73 11.31 17.56
N LEU A 117 -3.32 10.04 17.65
CA LEU A 117 -1.97 9.60 17.30
C LEU A 117 -1.76 9.44 15.79
N TRP A 118 -2.80 9.10 15.04
CA TRP A 118 -2.75 8.84 13.60
C TRP A 118 -2.01 9.93 12.80
N PRO A 119 -2.38 11.23 12.86
CA PRO A 119 -1.68 12.25 12.10
C PRO A 119 -0.20 12.40 12.50
N LEU A 120 0.12 12.17 13.79
CA LEU A 120 1.50 12.22 14.29
C LEU A 120 2.33 11.06 13.76
N ALA A 121 1.76 9.86 13.71
CA ALA A 121 2.41 8.67 13.18
C ALA A 121 2.65 8.79 11.68
N MET A 122 1.66 9.21 10.90
CA MET A 122 1.79 9.44 9.47
C MET A 122 2.88 10.47 9.16
N ALA A 123 2.87 11.61 9.87
CA ALA A 123 3.91 12.62 9.72
C ALA A 123 5.31 12.06 10.06
N LYS A 124 5.41 11.16 11.03
CA LYS A 124 6.68 10.54 11.41
C LYS A 124 7.16 9.52 10.38
N LEU A 125 6.27 8.70 9.82
CA LEU A 125 6.60 7.81 8.70
C LEU A 125 7.16 8.60 7.51
N THR A 126 6.53 9.70 7.12
CA THR A 126 7.04 10.60 6.07
C THR A 126 8.43 11.12 6.41
N ARG A 127 8.70 11.53 7.66
CA ARG A 127 10.04 11.96 8.08
C ARG A 127 11.06 10.83 7.97
N TYR A 128 10.70 9.59 8.32
CA TYR A 128 11.59 8.43 8.20
C TYR A 128 11.93 8.13 6.74
N ILE A 129 10.92 8.11 5.87
CA ILE A 129 11.09 7.94 4.41
C ILE A 129 12.01 9.03 3.85
N ASN A 130 11.70 10.31 4.12
CA ASN A 130 12.49 11.44 3.62
C ASN A 130 13.93 11.42 4.14
N HIS A 131 14.12 11.07 5.42
CA HIS A 131 15.45 10.92 6.00
C HIS A 131 16.25 9.84 5.28
N LYS A 132 15.63 8.71 4.94
CA LYS A 132 16.29 7.60 4.25
C LYS A 132 16.67 7.96 2.83
N ILE A 133 15.78 8.61 2.09
CA ILE A 133 16.06 9.17 0.76
C ILE A 133 17.31 10.08 0.83
N MET A 134 17.36 11.02 1.78
CA MET A 134 18.51 11.92 1.94
C MET A 134 19.77 11.22 2.49
N GLN A 135 19.62 10.16 3.27
CA GLN A 135 20.76 9.39 3.77
C GLN A 135 21.53 8.77 2.61
N HIS A 136 20.83 8.19 1.62
CA HIS A 136 21.45 7.64 0.41
C HIS A 136 22.20 8.71 -0.39
N HIS A 137 21.64 9.93 -0.51
CA HIS A 137 22.35 11.07 -1.10
C HIS A 137 23.65 11.38 -0.36
N ARG A 138 23.61 11.55 0.96
CA ARG A 138 24.81 11.89 1.74
C ARG A 138 25.91 10.85 1.66
N LEU A 139 25.55 9.57 1.60
CA LEU A 139 26.50 8.47 1.47
C LEU A 139 27.09 8.36 0.06
N SER A 140 26.39 8.85 -0.96
CA SER A 140 26.82 8.80 -2.36
C SER A 140 27.43 10.12 -2.86
N ALA A 141 27.24 11.24 -2.15
CA ALA A 141 27.64 12.58 -2.60
C ALA A 141 29.12 12.71 -2.97
N GLU A 142 30.00 12.01 -2.24
CA GLU A 142 31.45 12.00 -2.51
C GLU A 142 31.80 11.36 -3.87
N HIS A 143 30.96 10.44 -4.37
CA HIS A 143 31.21 9.65 -5.57
C HIS A 143 30.31 10.03 -6.75
N CYS A 144 29.12 10.59 -6.46
CA CYS A 144 27.99 10.70 -7.37
C CYS A 144 27.51 12.15 -7.58
N GLY A 145 28.23 13.11 -6.99
CA GLY A 145 27.90 14.53 -7.03
C GLY A 145 26.91 14.95 -5.93
N ASP A 146 26.98 16.24 -5.57
CA ASP A 146 26.27 16.78 -4.40
C ASP A 146 24.88 17.36 -4.73
N ASP A 147 24.41 17.31 -5.98
CA ASP A 147 23.07 17.84 -6.31
C ASP A 147 21.96 16.95 -5.71
N PRO A 148 21.16 17.43 -4.75
CA PRO A 148 20.09 16.66 -4.12
C PRO A 148 18.78 16.71 -4.94
N ARG A 149 18.84 17.10 -6.22
CA ARG A 149 17.66 17.21 -7.08
C ARG A 149 16.89 15.89 -7.23
N PRO A 150 17.52 14.72 -7.46
CA PRO A 150 16.81 13.43 -7.54
C PRO A 150 15.99 13.16 -6.28
N GLU A 151 16.58 13.34 -5.11
CA GLU A 151 15.95 13.08 -3.81
C GLU A 151 14.77 14.00 -3.57
N ARG A 152 14.92 15.29 -3.90
CA ARG A 152 13.81 16.24 -3.82
C ARG A 152 12.65 15.83 -4.72
N LEU A 153 12.92 15.40 -5.95
CA LEU A 153 11.87 14.92 -6.86
C LEU A 153 11.15 13.68 -6.32
N ILE A 154 11.89 12.74 -5.72
CA ILE A 154 11.27 11.58 -5.05
C ILE A 154 10.40 12.05 -3.88
N GLN A 155 10.89 12.92 -3.00
CA GLN A 155 10.12 13.40 -1.85
C GLN A 155 8.87 14.17 -2.28
N GLU A 156 8.99 15.07 -3.27
CA GLU A 156 7.89 15.89 -3.80
C GLU A 156 6.79 15.05 -4.46
N SER A 157 7.12 13.85 -4.95
CA SER A 157 6.19 12.95 -5.63
C SER A 157 5.66 11.82 -4.76
N HIS A 158 6.01 11.79 -3.47
CA HIS A 158 5.47 10.84 -2.50
C HIS A 158 4.01 11.18 -2.18
N LYS A 159 3.11 10.23 -2.43
CA LYS A 159 1.69 10.34 -2.14
C LYS A 159 1.09 8.97 -1.83
N ASP A 160 0.76 8.77 -0.57
CA ASP A 160 0.08 7.57 -0.09
C ASP A 160 -1.43 7.63 -0.36
N VAL A 161 -2.05 6.46 -0.39
CA VAL A 161 -3.50 6.26 -0.42
C VAL A 161 -3.90 5.68 0.91
N ILE A 162 -4.81 6.34 1.61
CA ILE A 162 -5.30 5.88 2.91
C ILE A 162 -6.69 5.27 2.74
N ILE A 163 -6.80 3.99 3.06
CA ILE A 163 -8.04 3.22 3.13
C ILE A 163 -8.48 3.25 4.59
N SER A 164 -9.61 3.92 4.88
CA SER A 164 -9.94 4.34 6.26
C SER A 164 -11.42 4.40 6.66
N ASP A 165 -12.30 3.72 5.93
CA ASP A 165 -13.67 3.47 6.37
C ASP A 165 -13.72 2.69 7.71
N LYS A 166 -13.95 3.43 8.79
CA LYS A 166 -14.01 2.89 10.16
C LYS A 166 -14.98 1.72 10.30
N GLN A 167 -16.14 1.76 9.63
CA GLN A 167 -17.16 0.71 9.80
C GLN A 167 -16.68 -0.64 9.25
N ARG A 168 -15.75 -0.60 8.29
CA ARG A 168 -15.23 -1.77 7.60
C ARG A 168 -13.89 -2.25 8.14
N TRP A 169 -13.02 -1.31 8.51
CA TRP A 169 -11.61 -1.63 8.77
C TRP A 169 -11.21 -1.66 10.24
N ASP A 170 -12.08 -1.23 11.18
CA ASP A 170 -11.76 -1.29 12.61
C ASP A 170 -11.55 -2.73 13.08
N GLY A 171 -10.32 -3.05 13.47
CA GLY A 171 -9.92 -4.41 13.85
C GLY A 171 -9.80 -5.39 12.67
N ALA A 172 -9.78 -4.92 11.43
CA ALA A 172 -9.68 -5.80 10.25
C ALA A 172 -8.40 -6.65 10.28
N GLY A 173 -8.58 -7.94 10.04
CA GLY A 173 -7.48 -8.92 9.97
C GLY A 173 -6.79 -8.97 8.61
N ILE A 174 -5.65 -9.65 8.56
CA ILE A 174 -4.81 -9.78 7.35
C ILE A 174 -5.61 -10.39 6.17
N GLU A 175 -6.41 -11.42 6.41
CA GLU A 175 -7.18 -12.09 5.35
C GLU A 175 -8.23 -11.16 4.72
N GLN A 176 -8.94 -10.39 5.53
CA GLN A 176 -9.94 -9.42 5.05
C GLN A 176 -9.29 -8.30 4.22
N ILE A 177 -8.11 -7.84 4.65
CA ILE A 177 -7.32 -6.84 3.91
C ILE A 177 -6.79 -7.44 2.62
N ARG A 178 -6.30 -8.69 2.64
CA ARG A 178 -5.78 -9.38 1.46
C ARG A 178 -6.86 -9.53 0.41
N GLU A 179 -8.05 -10.00 0.78
CA GLU A 179 -9.18 -10.18 -0.12
C GLU A 179 -9.60 -8.85 -0.76
N HIS A 180 -9.76 -7.80 0.05
CA HIS A 180 -10.09 -6.48 -0.49
C HIS A 180 -8.99 -5.93 -1.39
N TYR A 181 -7.73 -6.06 -0.99
CA TYR A 181 -6.61 -5.57 -1.78
C TYR A 181 -6.49 -6.33 -3.11
N ALA A 182 -6.73 -7.65 -3.12
CA ALA A 182 -6.79 -8.44 -4.34
C ALA A 182 -7.88 -7.93 -5.29
N GLU A 183 -9.09 -7.68 -4.76
CA GLU A 183 -10.20 -7.13 -5.56
C GLU A 183 -9.90 -5.70 -6.04
N TYR A 184 -9.33 -4.87 -5.17
CA TYR A 184 -8.85 -3.54 -5.51
C TYR A 184 -7.87 -3.62 -6.69
N LEU A 185 -6.88 -4.53 -6.65
CA LEU A 185 -5.94 -4.74 -7.75
C LEU A 185 -6.62 -5.20 -9.04
N ARG A 186 -7.60 -6.11 -8.98
CA ARG A 186 -8.36 -6.59 -10.15
C ARG A 186 -9.12 -5.47 -10.86
N LYS A 187 -9.61 -4.49 -10.11
CA LYS A 187 -10.31 -3.33 -10.68
C LYS A 187 -9.34 -2.29 -11.28
N THR A 188 -8.06 -2.27 -10.88
CA THR A 188 -7.07 -1.37 -11.49
C THR A 188 -6.63 -1.87 -12.86
N ASN A 189 -6.56 -0.99 -13.86
CA ASN A 189 -6.03 -1.33 -15.19
C ASN A 189 -4.49 -1.38 -15.21
N ILE A 190 -3.82 -0.90 -14.14
CA ILE A 190 -2.35 -0.93 -14.00
C ILE A 190 -1.82 -2.36 -13.77
N GLY A 191 -2.61 -3.25 -13.15
CA GLY A 191 -2.18 -4.60 -12.77
C GLY A 191 -1.78 -5.53 -13.94
N VAL A 192 -2.13 -5.17 -15.17
CA VAL A 192 -1.88 -6.01 -16.37
C VAL A 192 -0.51 -5.75 -17.01
N TYR A 193 0.11 -4.57 -16.82
CA TYR A 193 1.27 -4.13 -17.63
C TYR A 193 2.49 -3.61 -16.84
N GLY A 194 2.64 -3.95 -15.56
CA GLY A 194 3.96 -3.94 -14.92
C GLY A 194 4.01 -3.45 -13.48
N SER A 195 5.07 -3.85 -12.78
CA SER A 195 5.32 -3.65 -11.35
C SER A 195 5.48 -2.17 -10.97
N CYS A 196 4.44 -1.61 -10.36
CA CYS A 196 4.56 -0.39 -9.56
C CYS A 196 4.53 -0.81 -8.10
N GLY A 197 5.49 -0.34 -7.29
CA GLY A 197 5.68 -0.79 -5.90
C GLY A 197 4.41 -0.74 -5.04
N ARG A 198 3.48 0.19 -5.32
CA ARG A 198 2.19 0.29 -4.59
C ARG A 198 1.18 -0.81 -4.88
N PHE A 199 1.35 -1.57 -5.96
CA PHE A 199 0.44 -2.64 -6.40
C PHE A 199 1.02 -4.04 -6.15
N GLU A 200 2.19 -4.11 -5.52
CA GLU A 200 2.84 -5.36 -5.15
C GLU A 200 2.50 -5.77 -3.72
N ALA A 201 2.33 -4.81 -2.81
CA ALA A 201 1.87 -5.05 -1.45
C ALA A 201 1.21 -3.80 -0.87
N CYS A 202 0.29 -3.99 0.09
CA CYS A 202 -0.31 -2.90 0.86
C CYS A 202 0.25 -2.86 2.28
N MET A 203 0.30 -1.66 2.85
CA MET A 203 0.74 -1.42 4.22
C MET A 203 -0.45 -1.49 5.16
N VAL A 204 -0.26 -2.07 6.34
CA VAL A 204 -1.26 -2.14 7.42
C VAL A 204 -0.72 -1.45 8.66
N ILE A 205 -1.49 -0.53 9.22
CA ILE A 205 -1.20 0.12 10.49
C ILE A 205 -2.31 -0.22 11.48
N ASP A 206 -1.99 -1.18 12.33
CA ASP A 206 -2.78 -1.57 13.50
C ASP A 206 -2.38 -0.77 14.76
N GLU A 207 -3.04 -1.04 15.88
CA GLU A 207 -2.76 -0.38 17.16
C GLU A 207 -1.29 -0.54 17.59
N ARG A 208 -0.70 -1.73 17.38
CA ARG A 208 0.69 -2.02 17.75
C ARG A 208 1.68 -1.24 16.90
N SER A 209 1.49 -1.27 15.58
CA SER A 209 2.30 -0.51 14.61
C SER A 209 2.22 0.98 14.92
N LEU A 210 1.00 1.51 15.15
CA LEU A 210 0.77 2.91 15.48
C LEU A 210 1.54 3.33 16.74
N LYS A 211 1.40 2.58 17.83
CA LYS A 211 2.12 2.85 19.09
C LYS A 211 3.63 2.76 18.92
N SER A 212 4.11 1.77 18.17
CA SER A 212 5.55 1.61 17.90
C SER A 212 6.12 2.81 17.14
N ILE A 213 5.42 3.31 16.13
CA ILE A 213 5.80 4.50 15.36
C ILE A 213 5.88 5.70 16.30
N ILE A 214 4.85 5.96 17.10
CA ILE A 214 4.85 7.09 18.04
C ILE A 214 6.00 6.99 19.05
N ALA A 215 6.25 5.82 19.61
CA ALA A 215 7.32 5.59 20.60
C ALA A 215 8.74 5.66 20.01
N SER A 216 8.89 5.47 18.68
CA SER A 216 10.21 5.47 18.05
C SER A 216 10.96 6.80 18.22
N PRO A 217 12.30 6.82 18.17
CA PRO A 217 13.04 8.07 18.10
C PRO A 217 12.74 8.87 16.82
N GLU A 218 13.14 10.13 16.78
CA GLU A 218 13.12 10.89 15.52
C GLU A 218 14.18 10.35 14.54
N PRO A 219 13.92 10.39 13.22
CA PRO A 219 14.90 9.99 12.22
C PRO A 219 16.15 10.88 12.32
N GLY A 220 17.33 10.29 12.09
CA GLY A 220 18.61 10.98 12.30
C GLY A 220 19.13 10.97 13.74
N SER A 221 18.31 10.66 14.74
CA SER A 221 18.81 10.43 16.11
C SER A 221 19.80 9.25 16.15
N LYS A 222 20.82 9.32 17.01
CA LYS A 222 21.70 8.17 17.30
C LYS A 222 20.94 7.01 17.95
N SER A 223 19.82 7.29 18.62
CA SER A 223 18.98 6.27 19.25
C SER A 223 18.05 5.55 18.29
N ARG A 224 17.93 5.96 17.02
CA ARG A 224 16.96 5.39 16.06
C ARG A 224 17.15 3.90 15.77
N PHE A 225 18.32 3.37 16.09
CA PHE A 225 18.65 1.95 15.97
C PHE A 225 18.57 1.20 17.32
N ARG A 226 17.99 1.81 18.36
CA ARG A 226 17.74 1.13 19.62
C ARG A 226 16.42 0.37 19.53
N GLN A 227 16.46 -0.89 19.91
CA GLN A 227 15.29 -1.75 20.03
C GLN A 227 14.37 -1.28 21.18
N PRO A 228 13.06 -1.56 21.10
CA PRO A 228 12.36 -2.22 19.98
C PRO A 228 12.24 -1.29 18.76
N TYR A 229 12.38 -1.86 17.56
CA TYR A 229 12.20 -1.10 16.32
C TYR A 229 10.72 -0.85 16.04
N ALA A 230 10.40 0.34 15.52
CA ALA A 230 9.07 0.58 14.99
C ALA A 230 8.87 -0.15 13.68
N PHE A 231 7.65 -0.65 13.49
CA PHE A 231 7.28 -1.45 12.33
C PHE A 231 5.87 -1.13 11.83
N VAL A 232 5.60 -1.61 10.62
CA VAL A 232 4.27 -1.70 10.01
C VAL A 232 4.06 -3.11 9.45
N GLY A 233 2.81 -3.51 9.21
CA GLY A 233 2.52 -4.72 8.43
C GLY A 233 2.59 -4.44 6.93
N MET A 234 3.00 -5.44 6.15
CA MET A 234 2.84 -5.49 4.70
C MET A 234 2.11 -6.76 4.32
N VAL A 235 1.11 -6.64 3.44
CA VAL A 235 0.27 -7.74 2.97
C VAL A 235 0.35 -7.83 1.45
N ASP A 236 0.64 -9.03 0.97
CA ASP A 236 0.64 -9.38 -0.44
C ASP A 236 -0.76 -9.82 -0.85
N GLY A 237 -1.42 -8.99 -1.67
CA GLY A 237 -2.75 -9.26 -2.21
C GLY A 237 -2.80 -10.36 -3.25
N ARG A 238 -1.65 -10.79 -3.79
CA ARG A 238 -1.55 -11.84 -4.80
C ARG A 238 -1.14 -13.19 -4.20
N HIS A 239 -0.87 -13.24 -2.89
CA HIS A 239 -0.52 -14.48 -2.22
C HIS A 239 -1.68 -15.48 -2.28
N ASP A 240 -1.39 -16.65 -2.86
CA ASP A 240 -2.27 -17.81 -2.89
C ASP A 240 -1.70 -18.90 -1.96
N PRO A 241 -2.37 -19.23 -0.84
CA PRO A 241 -1.91 -20.25 0.10
C PRO A 241 -1.92 -21.66 -0.50
N GLU A 242 -2.65 -21.90 -1.60
CA GLU A 242 -2.66 -23.18 -2.30
C GLU A 242 -1.48 -23.34 -3.27
N GLN A 243 -0.80 -22.23 -3.61
CA GLN A 243 0.34 -22.24 -4.51
C GLN A 243 1.57 -22.85 -3.82
N LYS A 244 2.20 -23.84 -4.47
CA LYS A 244 3.44 -24.47 -3.99
C LYS A 244 4.65 -23.53 -4.19
N GLY A 245 4.72 -22.48 -3.37
CA GLY A 245 5.82 -21.52 -3.32
C GLY A 245 6.75 -21.76 -2.12
N ASN A 246 7.30 -20.68 -1.58
CA ASN A 246 8.08 -20.68 -0.35
C ASN A 246 7.23 -21.13 0.85
N PRO A 247 7.48 -22.31 1.45
CA PRO A 247 6.63 -22.87 2.51
C PRO A 247 6.65 -22.05 3.81
N GLY A 248 7.58 -21.09 3.94
CA GLY A 248 7.65 -20.15 5.07
C GLY A 248 6.99 -18.79 4.80
N TYR A 249 6.45 -18.57 3.60
CA TYR A 249 5.83 -17.31 3.21
C TYR A 249 4.31 -17.37 3.34
N TRP A 250 3.77 -16.58 4.27
CA TRP A 250 2.34 -16.54 4.60
C TRP A 250 1.58 -15.39 3.91
N GLY A 251 2.20 -14.74 2.92
CA GLY A 251 1.60 -13.58 2.24
C GLY A 251 1.58 -12.30 3.06
N PHE A 252 2.30 -12.25 4.19
CA PHE A 252 2.48 -11.02 4.97
C PHE A 252 3.84 -11.02 5.68
N MET A 253 4.34 -9.81 5.97
CA MET A 253 5.54 -9.59 6.76
C MET A 253 5.44 -8.29 7.55
N ARG A 254 6.25 -8.12 8.59
CA ARG A 254 6.50 -6.82 9.20
C ARG A 254 7.63 -6.10 8.48
N VAL A 255 7.62 -4.79 8.54
CA VAL A 255 8.68 -3.95 7.94
C VAL A 255 9.11 -2.92 8.95
N GLN A 256 10.40 -2.85 9.21
CA GLN A 256 10.91 -1.76 10.04
C GLN A 256 10.78 -0.45 9.29
N ILE A 257 10.23 0.59 9.93
CA ILE A 257 9.84 1.84 9.25
C ILE A 257 11.02 2.57 8.60
N HIS A 258 12.25 2.23 9.00
CA HIS A 258 13.48 2.79 8.47
C HIS A 258 13.93 2.17 7.14
N HIS A 259 13.24 1.16 6.63
CA HIS A 259 13.51 0.53 5.34
C HIS A 259 12.37 0.72 4.32
N LEU A 260 11.39 1.56 4.62
CA LEU A 260 10.22 1.75 3.74
C LEU A 260 10.63 2.27 2.37
N TRP A 261 11.51 3.28 2.32
CA TRP A 261 11.95 3.82 1.03
C TRP A 261 12.55 2.72 0.14
N GLU A 262 13.48 1.95 0.70
CA GLU A 262 14.18 0.95 -0.08
C GLU A 262 13.30 -0.27 -0.41
N LEU A 263 12.41 -0.67 0.51
CA LEU A 263 11.39 -1.69 0.23
C LEU A 263 10.52 -1.28 -0.96
N TYR A 264 10.06 -0.02 -1.02
CA TYR A 264 9.23 0.44 -2.13
C TYR A 264 9.95 0.31 -3.48
N VAL A 265 11.23 0.70 -3.53
CA VAL A 265 12.04 0.55 -4.75
C VAL A 265 12.15 -0.91 -5.15
N TYR A 266 12.41 -1.79 -4.18
CA TYR A 266 12.62 -3.21 -4.42
C TYR A 266 11.37 -4.02 -4.71
N LEU A 267 10.21 -3.65 -4.19
CA LEU A 267 8.93 -4.18 -4.66
C LEU A 267 8.72 -3.87 -6.16
N GLY A 268 9.32 -2.81 -6.68
CA GLY A 268 9.33 -2.54 -8.11
C GLY A 268 10.15 -3.53 -8.95
N ILE A 269 10.93 -4.43 -8.34
CA ILE A 269 11.89 -5.34 -9.00
C ILE A 269 11.61 -6.80 -8.64
N TRP A 270 11.36 -7.07 -7.36
CA TRP A 270 11.13 -8.38 -6.79
C TRP A 270 9.73 -8.48 -6.18
N THR A 271 9.19 -9.69 -6.15
CA THR A 271 7.94 -9.98 -5.46
C THR A 271 8.13 -9.91 -3.94
N MET A 272 7.04 -9.76 -3.20
CA MET A 272 7.12 -9.76 -1.73
C MET A 272 7.58 -11.13 -1.18
N ASP A 273 7.26 -12.26 -1.84
CA ASP A 273 7.79 -13.59 -1.48
C ASP A 273 9.33 -13.63 -1.54
N GLU A 274 9.92 -13.12 -2.62
CA GLU A 274 11.38 -13.07 -2.78
C GLU A 274 12.08 -12.16 -1.76
N LEU A 275 11.39 -11.11 -1.30
CA LEU A 275 11.90 -10.16 -0.31
C LEU A 275 11.67 -10.61 1.13
N CYS A 276 10.69 -11.48 1.36
CA CYS A 276 10.27 -11.90 2.69
C CYS A 276 11.25 -12.93 3.27
N PRO A 277 11.90 -12.63 4.42
CA PRO A 277 12.72 -13.62 5.10
C PRO A 277 11.89 -14.80 5.61
N SER A 278 12.51 -15.96 5.81
CA SER A 278 11.83 -17.10 6.44
C SER A 278 11.88 -16.97 7.97
N ALA A 279 10.72 -17.10 8.61
CA ALA A 279 10.61 -17.17 10.07
C ALA A 279 10.10 -18.55 10.52
N PRO A 280 10.50 -19.04 11.71
CA PRO A 280 9.91 -20.26 12.28
C PRO A 280 8.41 -20.09 12.54
N PRO A 281 7.62 -21.19 12.58
CA PRO A 281 6.22 -21.14 12.97
C PRO A 281 6.01 -20.41 14.30
N GLY A 282 5.01 -19.52 14.35
CA GLY A 282 4.72 -18.68 15.52
C GLY A 282 5.47 -17.35 15.55
N PHE A 283 6.34 -17.08 14.57
CA PHE A 283 6.98 -15.78 14.38
C PHE A 283 6.60 -15.16 13.04
N ILE A 284 6.61 -13.83 13.01
CA ILE A 284 6.31 -13.02 11.83
C ILE A 284 7.63 -12.54 11.24
N SER A 285 7.87 -12.85 9.97
CA SER A 285 9.04 -12.38 9.22
C SER A 285 9.14 -10.86 9.23
N VAL A 286 10.35 -10.31 9.38
CA VAL A 286 10.59 -8.86 9.36
C VAL A 286 11.49 -8.51 8.19
N TYR A 287 11.03 -7.64 7.30
CA TYR A 287 11.88 -6.96 6.36
C TYR A 287 12.74 -5.91 7.09
N ASP A 288 14.02 -6.21 7.14
CA ASP A 288 15.06 -5.45 7.83
C ASP A 288 16.28 -5.22 6.93
N TRP A 289 16.12 -5.17 5.61
CA TRP A 289 17.24 -5.23 4.65
C TRP A 289 17.96 -6.60 4.60
N TRP A 290 17.19 -7.67 4.84
CA TRP A 290 17.65 -9.06 4.72
C TRP A 290 18.68 -9.48 5.79
N TYR A 291 18.67 -8.85 6.98
CA TYR A 291 19.42 -9.35 8.13
C TYR A 291 18.76 -10.58 8.77
N GLY A 292 17.48 -10.84 8.50
CA GLY A 292 16.79 -12.07 8.89
C GLY A 292 16.22 -12.01 10.31
N GLU A 293 15.71 -10.85 10.72
CA GLU A 293 14.94 -10.74 11.95
C GLU A 293 13.51 -11.30 11.78
N ALA A 294 12.96 -11.83 12.87
CA ALA A 294 11.54 -12.09 12.99
C ALA A 294 11.01 -11.43 14.27
N MET A 295 9.70 -11.24 14.37
CA MET A 295 9.06 -10.75 15.58
C MET A 295 8.00 -11.74 16.07
N ASP A 296 7.79 -11.78 17.38
CA ASP A 296 6.57 -12.38 17.93
C ASP A 296 5.36 -11.47 17.69
N GLU A 297 4.18 -11.93 18.09
CA GLU A 297 2.95 -11.14 18.03
C GLU A 297 3.12 -9.78 18.72
N GLU A 298 3.79 -9.75 19.87
CA GLU A 298 4.00 -8.56 20.69
C GLU A 298 4.94 -7.53 20.05
N GLY A 299 5.72 -7.89 19.03
CA GLY A 299 6.68 -6.98 18.40
C GLY A 299 8.09 -7.06 18.95
N ASN A 300 8.38 -8.04 19.81
CA ASN A 300 9.74 -8.26 20.26
C ASN A 300 10.56 -8.90 19.14
N VAL A 301 11.80 -8.44 18.99
CA VAL A 301 12.69 -8.88 17.91
C VAL A 301 13.43 -10.15 18.34
N HIS A 302 13.40 -11.14 17.47
CA HIS A 302 14.10 -12.40 17.60
C HIS A 302 15.01 -12.59 16.39
N LYS A 303 16.25 -13.03 16.61
CA LYS A 303 17.23 -13.22 15.54
C LYS A 303 17.24 -14.68 15.10
N PHE A 304 16.80 -14.93 13.87
CA PHE A 304 16.83 -16.24 13.24
C PHE A 304 17.64 -16.14 11.94
N PRO A 305 18.90 -16.62 11.91
CA PRO A 305 19.74 -16.48 10.72
C PRO A 305 19.30 -17.46 9.61
N THR A 306 18.20 -17.16 8.93
CA THR A 306 17.72 -17.88 7.74
C THR A 306 17.32 -16.88 6.65
N ARG A 307 18.31 -16.48 5.85
CA ARG A 307 18.10 -15.65 4.65
C ARG A 307 17.55 -16.49 3.49
N PRO A 308 16.76 -15.91 2.57
CA PRO A 308 16.40 -16.59 1.33
C PRO A 308 17.67 -16.96 0.53
N PRO A 309 17.80 -18.19 0.01
CA PRO A 309 18.97 -18.61 -0.75
C PRO A 309 19.09 -17.84 -2.07
N GLY A 310 20.29 -17.32 -2.37
CA GLY A 310 20.59 -16.65 -3.65
C GLY A 310 20.65 -15.11 -3.62
N LEU A 311 20.21 -14.47 -2.54
CA LEU A 311 20.36 -13.02 -2.35
C LEU A 311 21.78 -12.69 -1.85
N LYS A 312 22.63 -12.14 -2.73
CA LYS A 312 23.93 -11.58 -2.32
C LYS A 312 23.68 -10.36 -1.42
N SER A 313 24.39 -10.26 -0.31
CA SER A 313 24.36 -9.06 0.53
C SER A 313 24.76 -7.84 -0.31
N GLY A 314 23.88 -6.86 -0.43
CA GLY A 314 24.20 -5.55 -1.00
C GLY A 314 25.22 -4.75 -0.16
N ALA A 315 25.59 -5.26 1.02
CA ALA A 315 26.80 -4.86 1.70
C ALA A 315 28.00 -5.37 0.88
N ARG A 316 28.50 -4.53 -0.03
CA ARG A 316 29.95 -4.47 -0.21
C ARG A 316 30.52 -4.12 1.17
N GLU A 317 31.34 -5.03 1.70
CA GLU A 317 32.29 -4.72 2.79
C GLU A 317 33.15 -3.51 2.42
#